data_AF-A0A4Z0RXC2-F1
#
_entry.id   AF-A0A4Z0RXC2-F1
#
_cell.length_a   1.000
_cell.length_b   1.000
_cell.length_c   1.000
_cell.angle_alpha   90.00
_cell.angle_beta   90.00
_cell.angle_gamma   90.00
#
_symmetry.space_group_name_H-M   'P 1'
#
loop_
_entity.id
_entity.type
_entity.pdbx_description
1 polymer ?
#
loop_
_entity_poly.entity_id
_entity_poly.type
_entity_poly.pdbx_seq_one_letter_code
_entity_poly.pdbx_strand_id
1 'polypeptide(L)'
;KAFDLLIAAYETHGPDVLFNPPKVTTEFRIALASWAIKNNASYTEIAVKFGYTGTAQMRAWKEIYSKLGPNGLLSIQKGRKPEMPNKKPKSVKKLTEQENRLSQLEDEVLRLKIENEALILLASIQQRTDNSQK
;
A
#
# COMPACT_ATOMS: atom_id res chain seq x y z
N LYS A 1 -20.01 -13.72 -21.66
CA LYS A 1 -19.31 -12.84 -20.70
C LYS A 1 -17.81 -13.10 -20.60
N ALA A 2 -17.32 -14.31 -20.24
CA ALA A 2 -15.86 -14.56 -20.24
C ALA A 2 -15.26 -14.55 -21.67
N PHE A 3 -16.02 -15.05 -22.65
CA PHE A 3 -15.63 -15.05 -24.06
C PHE A 3 -15.51 -13.64 -24.64
N ASP A 4 -16.45 -12.74 -24.32
CA ASP A 4 -16.44 -11.34 -24.79
C ASP A 4 -15.18 -10.58 -24.35
N LEU A 5 -14.66 -10.88 -23.15
CA LEU A 5 -13.41 -10.32 -22.63
C LEU A 5 -12.18 -10.83 -23.38
N LEU A 6 -12.20 -12.11 -23.77
CA LEU A 6 -11.13 -12.71 -24.57
C LEU A 6 -11.10 -12.09 -25.97
N ILE A 7 -12.27 -11.88 -26.60
CA ILE A 7 -12.36 -11.18 -27.87
C ILE A 7 -11.79 -9.77 -27.75
N ALA A 8 -12.21 -9.02 -26.74
CA ALA A 8 -11.74 -7.63 -26.54
C ALA A 8 -10.21 -7.54 -26.31
N ALA A 9 -9.64 -8.48 -25.54
CA ALA A 9 -8.20 -8.58 -25.37
C ALA A 9 -7.48 -9.00 -26.66
N TYR A 10 -8.06 -9.93 -27.42
CA TYR A 10 -7.51 -10.43 -28.69
C TYR A 10 -7.50 -9.35 -29.79
N GLU A 11 -8.54 -8.52 -29.87
CA GLU A 11 -8.61 -7.42 -30.85
C GLU A 11 -7.46 -6.41 -30.70
N THR A 12 -6.91 -6.27 -29.48
CA THR A 12 -5.90 -5.26 -29.17
C THR A 12 -4.49 -5.81 -29.02
N HIS A 13 -4.34 -7.00 -28.45
CA HIS A 13 -3.03 -7.63 -28.22
C HIS A 13 -2.76 -8.83 -29.15
N GLY A 14 -3.74 -9.20 -29.98
CA GLY A 14 -3.63 -10.32 -30.91
C GLY A 14 -3.65 -11.69 -30.24
N PRO A 15 -3.16 -12.74 -30.93
CA PRO A 15 -3.12 -14.09 -30.38
C PRO A 15 -2.21 -14.25 -29.16
N ASP A 16 -1.28 -13.32 -28.92
CA ASP A 16 -0.31 -13.42 -27.83
C ASP A 16 -0.98 -13.49 -26.45
N VAL A 17 -2.08 -12.77 -26.22
CA VAL A 17 -2.81 -12.84 -24.93
C VAL A 17 -3.42 -14.21 -24.64
N LEU A 18 -3.61 -15.06 -25.66
CA LEU A 18 -4.15 -16.41 -25.48
C LEU A 18 -3.06 -17.39 -25.05
N PHE A 19 -1.87 -17.27 -25.62
CA PHE A 19 -0.76 -18.19 -25.38
C PHE A 19 0.18 -17.71 -24.26
N ASN A 20 0.34 -16.39 -24.13
CA ASN A 20 1.24 -15.71 -23.22
C ASN A 20 0.47 -14.62 -22.44
N PRO A 21 -0.51 -14.98 -21.59
CA PRO A 21 -1.23 -13.99 -20.82
C PRO A 21 -0.30 -13.21 -19.88
N PRO A 22 -0.62 -11.94 -19.56
CA PRO A 22 0.19 -11.10 -18.69
C PRO A 22 0.51 -11.79 -17.36
N LYS A 23 1.79 -11.78 -16.97
CA LYS A 23 2.23 -12.31 -15.69
C LYS A 23 1.65 -11.47 -14.55
N VAL A 24 0.90 -12.12 -13.67
CA VAL A 24 0.29 -11.47 -12.51
C VAL A 24 1.32 -11.26 -11.40
N THR A 25 2.07 -10.17 -11.48
CA THR A 25 2.95 -9.67 -10.39
C THR A 25 2.21 -8.69 -9.48
N THR A 26 2.82 -8.30 -8.36
CA THR A 26 2.20 -7.35 -7.43
C THR A 26 2.05 -5.96 -8.05
N GLU A 27 3.08 -5.51 -8.77
CA GLU A 27 3.11 -4.24 -9.49
C GLU A 27 2.02 -4.22 -10.55
N PHE A 28 1.84 -5.34 -11.28
CA PHE A 28 0.77 -5.48 -12.27
C PHE A 28 -0.62 -5.33 -11.64
N ARG A 29 -0.87 -5.98 -10.50
CA ARG A 29 -2.15 -5.86 -9.78
C ARG A 29 -2.44 -4.43 -9.35
N ILE A 30 -1.41 -3.73 -8.84
CA ILE A 30 -1.51 -2.33 -8.40
C ILE A 30 -1.79 -1.42 -9.60
N ALA A 31 -1.05 -1.55 -10.69
CA ALA A 31 -1.24 -0.77 -11.90
C ALA A 31 -2.64 -0.97 -12.49
N LEU A 32 -3.10 -2.23 -12.55
CA LEU A 32 -4.42 -2.58 -13.05
C LEU A 32 -5.53 -1.99 -12.16
N ALA A 33 -5.48 -2.22 -10.84
CA ALA A 33 -6.52 -1.76 -9.92
C ALA A 33 -6.59 -0.23 -9.84
N SER A 34 -5.43 0.43 -9.73
CA SER A 34 -5.36 1.90 -9.69
C SER A 34 -5.90 2.54 -10.96
N TRP A 35 -5.52 2.02 -12.14
CA TRP A 35 -6.05 2.52 -13.41
C TRP A 35 -7.54 2.26 -13.54
N ALA A 36 -8.00 1.06 -13.19
CA ALA A 36 -9.41 0.69 -13.28
C ALA A 36 -10.31 1.56 -12.40
N ILE A 37 -9.85 1.93 -11.20
CA ILE A 37 -10.60 2.81 -10.29
C ILE A 37 -10.55 4.25 -10.81
N LYS A 38 -9.36 4.75 -11.19
CA LYS A 38 -9.19 6.12 -11.68
C LYS A 38 -10.06 6.43 -12.89
N ASN A 39 -10.26 5.46 -13.78
CA ASN A 39 -11.02 5.64 -15.03
C ASN A 39 -12.44 5.08 -14.94
N ASN A 40 -12.88 4.62 -13.76
CA ASN A 40 -14.15 3.91 -13.57
C ASN A 40 -14.37 2.80 -14.61
N ALA A 41 -13.30 2.08 -14.96
CA ALA A 41 -13.28 1.17 -16.10
C ALA A 41 -14.10 -0.10 -15.84
N SER A 42 -14.81 -0.51 -16.89
CA SER A 42 -15.43 -1.82 -17.05
C SER A 42 -14.38 -2.92 -17.21
N TYR A 43 -14.77 -4.19 -17.00
CA TYR A 43 -13.83 -5.31 -17.17
C TYR A 43 -13.35 -5.45 -18.61
N THR A 44 -14.18 -5.12 -19.59
CA THR A 44 -13.84 -5.09 -21.01
C THR A 44 -12.74 -4.08 -21.31
N GLU A 45 -12.85 -2.86 -20.77
CA GLU A 45 -11.81 -1.84 -20.96
C GLU A 45 -10.48 -2.22 -20.29
N ILE A 46 -10.56 -2.89 -19.13
CA ILE A 46 -9.35 -3.42 -18.48
C ILE A 46 -8.73 -4.55 -19.32
N ALA A 47 -9.53 -5.45 -19.90
CA ALA A 47 -9.04 -6.50 -20.78
C ALA A 47 -8.38 -5.94 -22.04
N VAL A 48 -8.98 -4.91 -22.65
CA VAL A 48 -8.40 -4.16 -23.77
C VAL A 48 -7.08 -3.51 -23.38
N LYS A 49 -6.99 -2.87 -22.21
CA LYS A 49 -5.77 -2.16 -21.83
C LYS A 49 -4.64 -3.07 -21.38
N PHE A 50 -4.95 -4.07 -20.56
CA PHE A 50 -3.95 -4.90 -19.88
C PHE A 50 -3.79 -6.30 -20.48
N GLY A 51 -4.62 -6.70 -21.44
CA GLY A 51 -4.63 -8.06 -21.97
C GLY A 51 -5.07 -9.11 -20.95
N TYR A 52 -5.80 -8.70 -19.91
CA TYR A 52 -6.11 -9.54 -18.75
C TYR A 52 -7.62 -9.77 -18.58
N THR A 53 -8.04 -11.04 -18.57
CA THR A 53 -9.44 -11.44 -18.64
C THR A 53 -10.00 -12.03 -17.32
N GLY A 54 -9.18 -12.11 -16.27
CA GLY A 54 -9.55 -12.72 -14.99
C GLY A 54 -10.50 -11.87 -14.13
N THR A 55 -11.79 -11.87 -14.46
CA THR A 55 -12.82 -11.02 -13.83
C THR A 55 -12.89 -11.12 -12.31
N ALA A 56 -12.84 -12.33 -11.75
CA ALA A 56 -12.89 -12.55 -10.31
C ALA A 56 -11.70 -11.89 -9.59
N GLN A 57 -10.49 -11.97 -10.20
CA GLN A 57 -9.28 -11.35 -9.67
C GLN A 57 -9.36 -9.82 -9.80
N MET A 58 -9.81 -9.31 -10.94
CA MET A 58 -10.01 -7.86 -11.16
C MET A 58 -10.95 -7.27 -10.11
N ARG A 59 -12.07 -7.96 -9.83
CA ARG A 59 -13.04 -7.54 -8.80
C ARG A 59 -12.39 -7.51 -7.42
N ALA A 60 -11.72 -8.59 -7.04
CA ALA A 60 -11.05 -8.68 -5.74
C ALA A 60 -9.98 -7.60 -5.58
N TRP A 61 -9.15 -7.34 -6.60
CA TRP A 61 -8.12 -6.32 -6.54
C TRP A 61 -8.70 -4.91 -6.47
N LYS A 62 -9.77 -4.61 -7.22
CA LYS A 62 -10.48 -3.32 -7.11
C LYS A 62 -11.02 -3.11 -5.70
N GLU A 63 -11.61 -4.14 -5.10
CA GLU A 63 -12.14 -4.06 -3.73
C GLU A 63 -11.04 -3.86 -2.70
N ILE A 64 -9.97 -4.66 -2.76
CA ILE A 64 -8.83 -4.56 -1.83
C ILE A 64 -8.16 -3.19 -1.97
N TYR A 65 -7.92 -2.72 -3.19
CA TYR A 65 -7.31 -1.41 -3.43
C TYR A 65 -8.20 -0.26 -2.94
N SER A 66 -9.52 -0.36 -3.11
CA SER A 66 -10.45 0.66 -2.61
C SER A 66 -10.44 0.75 -1.07
N LYS A 67 -10.32 -0.39 -0.38
CA LYS A 67 -10.33 -0.45 1.10
C LYS A 67 -8.98 -0.16 1.74
N LEU A 68 -7.89 -0.65 1.16
CA LEU A 68 -6.56 -0.73 1.77
C LEU A 68 -5.46 -0.07 0.93
N GLY A 69 -5.80 0.50 -0.23
CA GLY A 69 -4.84 1.10 -1.14
C GLY A 69 -3.85 0.10 -1.75
N PRO A 70 -2.69 0.57 -2.24
CA PRO A 70 -1.66 -0.29 -2.83
C PRO A 70 -1.07 -1.29 -1.82
N ASN A 71 -0.98 -0.91 -0.54
CA ASN A 71 -0.49 -1.77 0.55
C ASN A 71 -1.37 -3.01 0.76
N GLY A 72 -2.68 -2.90 0.55
CA GLY A 72 -3.59 -4.04 0.55
C GLY A 72 -3.20 -5.12 -0.46
N LEU A 73 -2.84 -4.72 -1.67
CA LEU A 73 -2.43 -5.65 -2.74
C LEU A 73 -1.06 -6.27 -2.49
N LEU A 74 -0.13 -5.54 -1.85
CA LEU A 74 1.18 -6.05 -1.43
C LEU A 74 1.06 -7.22 -0.43
N SER A 75 0.03 -7.20 0.41
CA SER A 75 -0.20 -8.24 1.41
C SER A 75 -0.80 -9.55 0.88
N ILE A 76 -1.21 -9.59 -0.39
CA ILE A 76 -1.84 -10.78 -0.99
C ILE A 76 -0.79 -11.87 -1.20
N GLN A 77 -0.80 -12.87 -0.32
CA GLN A 77 0.01 -14.06 -0.47
C GLN A 77 -0.44 -14.88 -1.69
N LYS A 78 0.54 -15.37 -2.47
CA LYS A 78 0.29 -16.27 -3.58
C LYS A 78 -0.11 -17.65 -3.04
N GLY A 79 -1.21 -18.21 -3.56
CA GLY A 79 -1.68 -19.55 -3.22
C GLY A 79 -2.85 -19.58 -2.25
N ARG A 80 -3.43 -20.78 -2.06
CA ARG A 80 -4.50 -21.01 -1.08
C ARG A 80 -3.90 -20.89 0.32
N LYS A 81 -4.63 -20.27 1.25
CA LYS A 81 -4.27 -20.30 2.67
C LYS A 81 -4.17 -21.77 3.11
N PRO A 82 -3.11 -22.15 3.85
CA PRO A 82 -2.99 -23.53 4.32
C PRO A 82 -4.18 -23.87 5.21
N GLU A 83 -4.77 -25.04 4.96
CA GLU A 83 -5.96 -25.54 5.69
C GLU A 83 -5.61 -25.95 7.11
N MET A 84 -4.36 -26.39 7.32
CA MET A 84 -3.79 -26.63 8.63
C MET A 84 -3.05 -25.37 9.11
N PRO A 85 -3.22 -24.94 10.37
CA PRO A 85 -2.42 -23.85 10.91
C PRO A 85 -0.96 -24.29 10.97
N ASN A 86 -0.14 -23.79 10.04
CA ASN A 86 1.30 -23.87 10.19
C ASN A 86 1.67 -23.25 11.54
N LYS A 87 2.41 -23.99 12.37
CA LYS A 87 3.01 -23.51 13.62
C LYS A 87 3.57 -22.12 13.36
N LYS A 88 2.99 -21.11 14.03
CA LYS A 88 3.20 -19.67 13.78
C LYS A 88 4.62 -19.37 13.27
N PRO A 89 4.82 -18.76 12.08
CA PRO A 89 6.12 -18.17 11.79
C PRO A 89 6.35 -17.07 12.83
N LYS A 90 7.35 -17.27 13.69
CA LYS A 90 7.70 -16.42 14.85
C LYS A 90 8.18 -15.00 14.48
N SER A 91 7.92 -14.51 13.26
CA SER A 91 8.65 -13.37 12.70
C SER A 91 7.82 -12.12 12.40
N VAL A 92 6.50 -12.20 12.20
CA VAL A 92 5.73 -11.01 11.73
C VAL A 92 5.29 -10.10 12.88
N LYS A 93 5.05 -10.65 14.07
CA LYS A 93 4.64 -9.86 15.24
C LYS A 93 5.75 -8.96 15.79
N LYS A 94 7.02 -9.33 15.59
CA LYS A 94 8.15 -8.52 16.09
C LYS A 94 8.31 -7.21 15.32
N LEU A 95 8.11 -7.20 14.00
CA LEU A 95 8.25 -5.97 13.22
C LEU A 95 7.20 -4.92 13.60
N THR A 96 5.95 -5.31 13.80
CA THR A 96 4.87 -4.38 14.15
C THR A 96 5.05 -3.77 15.54
N GLU A 97 5.58 -4.52 16.50
CA GLU A 97 5.91 -4.01 17.83
C GLU A 97 7.13 -3.09 17.81
N GLN A 98 8.12 -3.40 16.97
CA GLN A 98 9.30 -2.55 16.77
C GLN A 98 8.95 -1.23 16.08
N GLU A 99 8.09 -1.25 15.06
CA GLU A 99 7.61 -0.05 14.34
C GLU A 99 6.81 0.87 15.28
N ASN A 100 5.89 0.32 16.07
CA ASN A 100 5.12 1.09 17.05
C ASN A 100 6.04 1.70 18.13
N ARG A 101 7.03 0.95 18.60
CA ARG A 101 8.01 1.44 19.58
C ARG A 101 8.91 2.54 18.99
N LEU A 102 9.28 2.44 17.71
CA LEU A 102 10.06 3.46 17.03
C LEU A 102 9.27 4.77 16.92
N SER A 103 8.00 4.70 16.52
CA SER A 103 7.11 5.87 16.47
C SER A 103 6.94 6.54 17.84
N GLN A 104 6.76 5.76 18.91
CA GLN A 104 6.66 6.32 20.27
C GLN A 104 7.95 7.02 20.71
N LEU A 105 9.12 6.46 20.37
CA LEU A 105 10.42 7.06 20.68
C LEU A 105 10.64 8.36 19.90
N GLU A 106 10.21 8.42 18.64
CA GLU A 106 10.29 9.65 17.82
C GLU A 106 9.46 10.78 18.42
N ASP A 107 8.23 10.48 18.88
CA ASP A 107 7.35 11.44 19.55
C ASP A 107 7.95 11.94 20.88
N GLU A 108 8.54 11.04 21.69
CA GLU A 108 9.21 11.40 22.94
C GLU A 108 10.41 12.32 22.71
N VAL A 109 11.25 12.00 21.71
CA VAL A 109 12.42 12.83 21.36
C VAL A 109 11.98 14.22 20.89
N LEU A 110 10.92 14.30 20.09
CA LEU A 110 10.38 15.58 19.62
C LEU A 110 9.87 16.42 20.79
N ARG A 111 9.10 15.81 21.71
CA ARG A 111 8.61 16.46 22.92
C ARG A 111 9.75 16.99 23.79
N LEU A 112 10.78 16.17 24.04
CA LEU A 112 11.94 16.54 24.85
C LEU A 112 12.77 17.67 24.23
N LYS A 113 12.86 17.74 22.89
CA LYS A 113 13.49 18.86 22.19
C LYS A 113 12.72 20.16 22.39
N ILE A 114 11.40 20.13 22.22
CA ILE A 114 10.54 21.30 22.45
C ILE A 114 10.68 21.78 23.90
N GLU A 115 10.67 20.87 24.87
CA GLU A 115 10.79 21.23 26.29
C GLU A 115 12.16 21.85 26.61
N ASN A 116 13.25 21.28 26.08
CA ASN A 116 14.59 21.87 26.24
C ASN A 116 14.71 23.25 25.59
N GLU A 117 14.21 23.42 24.36
CA GLU A 117 14.22 24.72 23.69
C GLU A 117 13.43 25.77 24.48
N ALA A 118 12.27 25.40 25.03
CA ALA A 118 11.47 26.28 25.88
C ALA A 118 12.24 26.70 27.15
N LEU A 119 12.91 25.77 27.82
CA LEU A 119 13.74 26.07 28.99
C LEU A 119 14.91 27.01 28.65
N ILE A 120 15.59 26.79 27.51
CA ILE A 120 16.66 27.68 27.03
C ILE A 120 16.13 29.10 26.78
N LEU A 121 14.95 29.23 26.16
CA LEU A 121 14.32 30.53 25.93
C LEU A 121 13.98 31.24 27.24
N LEU A 122 13.39 30.55 28.20
CA LEU A 122 13.06 31.11 29.52
C LEU A 122 14.31 31.61 30.25
N ALA A 123 15.39 30.83 30.26
CA ALA A 123 16.66 31.22 30.85
C ALA A 123 17.25 32.47 30.17
N SER A 124 17.15 32.55 28.83
CA SER A 124 17.62 33.70 28.07
C SER A 124 16.85 34.98 28.38
N ILE A 125 15.54 34.88 28.65
CA ILE A 125 14.68 36.00 29.03
C ILE A 125 15.05 36.48 30.44
N GLN A 126 15.23 35.57 31.39
CA GLN A 126 15.64 35.90 32.77
C GLN A 126 17.00 36.60 32.83
N GLN A 127 18.00 36.12 32.08
CA GLN A 127 19.31 36.79 32.02
C GLN A 127 19.23 38.21 31.45
N ARG A 128 18.33 38.45 30.48
CA ARG A 128 18.10 39.80 29.94
C ARG A 128 17.43 40.71 30.96
N THR A 129 16.47 40.20 31.74
CA THR A 129 15.82 41.01 32.80
C THR A 129 16.79 41.35 33.91
N ASP A 130 17.63 40.41 34.34
CA ASP A 130 18.59 40.63 35.43
C ASP A 130 19.70 41.61 35.05
N ASN A 131 20.16 41.58 33.80
CA ASN A 131 21.15 42.54 33.28
C ASN A 131 20.57 43.93 33.02
N SER A 132 19.25 44.05 32.82
CA SER A 132 18.58 45.35 32.63
C SER A 132 18.20 46.03 33.96
N GLN A 133 18.24 45.31 35.09
CA GLN A 133 17.95 45.84 36.43
C GLN A 133 19.21 46.17 37.25
N LYS A 134 20.41 46.02 36.68
CA LYS A 134 21.68 46.51 37.22
C LYS A 134 22.13 47.75 36.46
#